data_AF-A0A9E4T407-F1
#
_entry.id   AF-A0A9E4T407-F1
#
_cell.length_a   1.000
_cell.length_b   1.000
_cell.length_c   1.000
_cell.angle_alpha   90.00
_cell.angle_beta   90.00
_cell.angle_gamma   90.00
#
_symmetry.space_group_name_H-M   'P 1'
#
loop_
_entity.id
_entity.type
_entity.pdbx_description
1 polymer ?
#
loop_
_entity_poly.entity_id
_entity_poly.type
_entity_poly.pdbx_seq_one_letter_code
_entity_poly.pdbx_strand_id
1 'polypeptide(L)'
;MASTNAPATATVNSVALSSQTTGNPVALPDYDKQRVEDVGFLTAMTLVLLGNYAQTGHFGGPLAYTPYTVTTHLVGPELGGLRFDYRRPKHPYADKFMLAGGHNAPVTYAMWMIMGEALARKHAQTGDDRYYADPKQAMLSIDALGFRRGSGALKTLLQQYNLEDHPLMAQAKIRGIRALAGHAETT
;
A
#
# COMPACT_ATOMS: atom_id res chain seq x y z
N MET A 1 6.12 -20.90 13.74
CA MET A 1 6.66 -22.20 13.31
C MET A 1 7.23 -22.01 11.92
N ALA A 2 8.54 -22.24 11.74
CA ALA A 2 9.16 -22.12 10.42
C ALA A 2 8.67 -23.28 9.54
N SER A 3 7.97 -22.95 8.45
CA SER A 3 7.52 -23.90 7.45
C SER A 3 8.75 -24.41 6.69
N THR A 4 9.14 -25.66 6.93
CA THR A 4 10.22 -26.36 6.20
C THR A 4 9.74 -26.85 4.83
N ASN A 5 9.27 -25.93 3.98
CA ASN A 5 8.99 -26.26 2.60
C ASN A 5 10.29 -26.17 1.79
N ALA A 6 10.51 -27.13 0.89
CA ALA A 6 11.61 -27.04 -0.06
C ALA A 6 11.54 -25.70 -0.81
N PRO A 7 12.68 -25.04 -1.11
CA PRO A 7 12.68 -23.74 -1.77
C PRO A 7 11.92 -23.85 -3.10
N ALA A 8 10.93 -22.98 -3.28
CA ALA A 8 10.18 -22.94 -4.52
C ALA A 8 11.15 -22.68 -5.68
N THR A 9 10.91 -23.28 -6.84
CA THR A 9 11.77 -23.10 -8.02
C THR A 9 10.95 -22.47 -9.14
N ALA A 10 11.50 -21.45 -9.79
CA ALA A 10 10.94 -20.85 -11.00
C ALA A 10 11.83 -21.21 -12.20
N THR A 11 11.23 -21.50 -13.35
CA THR A 11 11.98 -21.72 -14.59
C THR A 11 12.10 -20.43 -15.35
N VAL A 12 13.33 -19.94 -15.55
CA VAL A 12 13.62 -18.78 -16.40
C VAL A 12 14.06 -19.27 -17.76
N ASN A 13 13.30 -18.93 -18.79
CA ASN A 13 13.59 -19.30 -20.17
C ASN A 13 14.45 -18.23 -20.84
N SER A 14 15.59 -18.64 -21.40
CA SER A 14 16.41 -17.79 -22.25
C SER A 14 15.95 -17.91 -23.70
N VAL A 15 15.56 -16.79 -24.32
CA VAL A 15 15.15 -16.75 -25.72
C VAL A 15 16.34 -16.29 -26.56
N ALA A 16 16.82 -17.16 -27.44
CA ALA A 16 17.76 -16.84 -28.51
C ALA A 16 17.06 -16.98 -29.86
N LEU A 17 17.66 -16.48 -30.95
CA LEU A 17 17.21 -16.69 -32.33
C LEU A 17 17.46 -18.16 -32.75
N SER A 18 16.79 -19.10 -32.06
CA SER A 18 16.86 -20.53 -32.27
C SER A 18 15.51 -21.16 -31.97
N SER A 19 15.23 -22.32 -32.56
CA SER A 19 14.00 -23.08 -32.30
C SER A 19 13.97 -23.77 -30.93
N GLN A 20 15.05 -23.69 -30.15
CA GLN A 20 15.17 -24.33 -28.84
C GLN A 20 15.11 -23.29 -27.72
N THR A 21 14.29 -23.55 -26.71
CA THR A 21 14.24 -22.76 -25.47
C THR A 21 15.09 -23.46 -24.41
N THR A 22 16.04 -22.75 -23.81
CA THR A 22 16.81 -23.26 -22.68
C THR A 22 16.19 -22.73 -21.39
N GLY A 23 15.63 -23.63 -20.58
CA GLY A 23 15.05 -23.30 -19.27
C GLY A 23 16.09 -23.49 -18.16
N ASN A 24 16.34 -22.43 -17.39
CA ASN A 24 17.23 -22.47 -16.24
C ASN A 24 16.39 -22.44 -14.96
N PRO A 25 16.45 -23.47 -14.09
CA PRO A 25 15.78 -23.44 -12.80
C PRO A 25 16.46 -22.42 -11.88
N VAL A 26 15.67 -21.57 -11.25
CA VAL A 26 16.09 -20.57 -10.28
C VAL A 26 15.40 -20.88 -8.96
N ALA A 27 16.19 -21.16 -7.92
CA ALA A 27 15.67 -21.28 -6.58
C ALA A 27 15.16 -19.93 -6.09
N LEU A 28 13.92 -19.89 -5.63
CA LEU A 28 13.32 -18.72 -5.03
C LEU A 28 13.65 -18.69 -3.53
N PRO A 29 14.06 -17.53 -2.99
CA PRO A 29 14.22 -17.37 -1.56
C PRO A 29 12.88 -17.52 -0.83
N ASP A 30 12.92 -17.84 0.47
CA ASP A 30 11.73 -17.71 1.31
C ASP A 30 11.50 -16.23 1.62
N TYR A 31 10.46 -15.67 1.02
CA TYR A 31 10.05 -14.28 1.19
C TYR A 31 8.71 -14.14 1.92
N ASP A 32 8.25 -15.20 2.60
CA ASP A 32 6.93 -15.27 3.24
C ASP A 32 5.80 -14.99 2.22
N LYS A 33 5.78 -15.81 1.16
CA LYS A 33 4.87 -15.66 0.02
C LYS A 33 3.41 -15.50 0.45
N GLN A 34 2.94 -16.33 1.39
CA GLN A 34 1.57 -16.30 1.87
C GLN A 34 1.22 -14.93 2.46
N ARG A 35 2.08 -14.38 3.32
CA ARG A 35 1.84 -13.05 3.91
C ARG A 35 1.82 -11.96 2.84
N VAL A 36 2.68 -12.03 1.84
CA VAL A 36 2.69 -11.08 0.72
C VAL A 36 1.40 -11.16 -0.09
N GLU A 37 0.90 -12.38 -0.36
CA GLU A 37 -0.37 -12.60 -1.06
C GLU A 37 -1.57 -12.09 -0.24
N ASP A 38 -1.59 -12.33 1.07
CA ASP A 38 -2.65 -11.84 1.97
C ASP A 38 -2.70 -10.31 1.99
N VAL A 39 -1.54 -9.64 2.09
CA VAL A 39 -1.46 -8.18 2.02
C VAL A 39 -1.84 -7.68 0.62
N GLY A 40 -1.47 -8.41 -0.42
CA GLY A 40 -1.90 -8.14 -1.80
C GLY A 40 -3.42 -8.18 -1.96
N PHE A 41 -4.07 -9.21 -1.43
CA PHE A 41 -5.52 -9.33 -1.43
C PHE A 41 -6.17 -8.17 -0.65
N LEU A 42 -5.69 -7.89 0.57
CA LEU A 42 -6.24 -6.80 1.40
C LEU A 42 -6.08 -5.44 0.71
N THR A 43 -4.96 -5.22 0.02
CA THR A 43 -4.70 -4.00 -0.77
C THR A 43 -5.69 -3.88 -1.93
N ALA A 44 -5.88 -4.94 -2.70
CA ALA A 44 -6.84 -4.97 -3.80
C ALA A 44 -8.27 -4.70 -3.32
N MET A 45 -8.69 -5.33 -2.22
CA MET A 45 -10.04 -5.14 -1.67
C MET A 45 -10.24 -3.74 -1.09
N THR A 46 -9.23 -3.19 -0.40
CA THR A 46 -9.27 -1.81 0.10
C THR A 46 -9.40 -0.83 -1.07
N LEU A 47 -8.66 -1.03 -2.16
CA LEU A 47 -8.77 -0.23 -3.37
C LEU A 47 -10.18 -0.29 -3.97
N VAL A 48 -10.75 -1.49 -4.09
CA VAL A 48 -12.11 -1.68 -4.60
C VAL A 48 -13.13 -0.95 -3.73
N LEU A 49 -12.98 -1.01 -2.40
CA LEU A 49 -13.82 -0.27 -1.47
C LEU A 49 -13.73 1.25 -1.66
N LEU A 50 -12.52 1.79 -1.84
CA LEU A 50 -12.32 3.22 -2.13
C LEU A 50 -13.07 3.63 -3.41
N GLY A 51 -12.86 2.89 -4.50
CA GLY A 51 -13.48 3.17 -5.79
C GLY A 51 -15.01 3.05 -5.77
N ASN A 52 -15.53 1.98 -5.17
CA ASN A 52 -16.97 1.74 -5.07
C ASN A 52 -17.66 2.79 -4.20
N TYR A 53 -17.07 3.14 -3.05
CA TYR A 53 -17.62 4.15 -2.16
C TYR A 53 -17.65 5.54 -2.80
N ALA A 54 -16.60 5.91 -3.55
CA ALA A 54 -16.55 7.18 -4.27
C ALA A 54 -17.35 7.16 -5.59
N GLN A 55 -17.81 6.00 -6.04
CA GLN A 55 -18.44 5.78 -7.35
C GLN A 55 -17.58 6.29 -8.53
N THR A 56 -16.27 6.33 -8.34
CA THR A 56 -15.29 6.77 -9.34
C THR A 56 -13.90 6.30 -8.95
N GLY A 57 -13.06 5.99 -9.94
CA GLY A 57 -11.74 5.41 -9.71
C GLY A 57 -11.26 4.62 -10.90
N HIS A 58 -9.95 4.40 -10.96
CA HIS A 58 -9.37 3.41 -11.85
C HIS A 58 -9.25 2.11 -11.07
N PHE A 59 -9.57 1.00 -11.72
CA PHE A 59 -9.51 -0.32 -11.12
C PHE A 59 -8.51 -1.20 -11.86
N GLY A 60 -8.59 -1.25 -13.19
CA GLY A 60 -7.79 -2.17 -14.03
C GLY A 60 -6.30 -2.10 -13.75
N GLY A 61 -5.67 -0.96 -14.08
CA GLY A 61 -4.24 -0.76 -13.82
C GLY A 61 -3.84 -0.94 -12.35
N PRO A 62 -4.48 -0.25 -11.38
CA PRO A 62 -4.11 -0.40 -9.97
C PRO A 62 -4.23 -1.84 -9.43
N LEU A 63 -5.26 -2.59 -9.81
CA LEU A 63 -5.41 -4.00 -9.43
C LEU A 63 -4.31 -4.86 -10.06
N ALA A 64 -4.02 -4.65 -11.35
CA ALA A 64 -2.93 -5.38 -12.03
C ALA A 64 -1.56 -5.11 -11.41
N TYR A 65 -1.29 -3.88 -10.95
CA TYR A 65 -0.03 -3.51 -10.29
C TYR A 65 0.02 -3.84 -8.79
N THR A 66 -1.05 -4.37 -8.19
CA THR A 66 -1.09 -4.67 -6.75
C THR A 66 0.03 -5.62 -6.33
N PRO A 67 0.26 -6.79 -6.97
CA PRO A 67 1.34 -7.69 -6.57
C PRO A 67 2.72 -7.02 -6.63
N TYR A 68 2.98 -6.24 -7.68
CA TYR A 68 4.24 -5.53 -7.84
C TYR A 68 4.44 -4.46 -6.76
N THR A 69 3.40 -3.67 -6.49
CA THR A 69 3.43 -2.61 -5.48
C THR A 69 3.67 -3.20 -4.09
N VAL A 70 2.94 -4.26 -3.72
CA VAL A 70 3.08 -4.96 -2.43
C VAL A 70 4.47 -5.54 -2.27
N THR A 71 4.90 -6.34 -3.24
CA THR A 71 6.18 -7.06 -3.18
C THR A 71 7.34 -6.08 -3.07
N THR A 72 7.35 -5.06 -3.94
CA THR A 72 8.39 -4.01 -3.96
C THR A 72 8.50 -3.26 -2.64
N HIS A 73 7.40 -3.07 -1.89
CA HIS A 73 7.43 -2.37 -0.59
C HIS A 73 7.73 -3.30 0.61
N LEU A 74 7.48 -4.60 0.53
CA LEU A 74 7.46 -5.45 1.73
C LEU A 74 8.54 -6.53 1.79
N VAL A 75 9.09 -6.99 0.66
CA VAL A 75 10.10 -8.07 0.67
C VAL A 75 11.49 -7.59 1.07
N GLY A 76 11.75 -6.28 1.01
CA GLY A 76 13.01 -5.68 1.42
C GLY A 76 14.16 -5.83 0.41
N PRO A 77 15.25 -5.08 0.59
CA PRO A 77 16.31 -4.92 -0.41
C PRO A 77 17.11 -6.20 -0.70
N GLU A 78 17.26 -7.09 0.27
CA GLU A 78 17.93 -8.40 0.08
C GLU A 78 17.20 -9.29 -0.93
N LEU A 79 15.92 -9.01 -1.18
CA LEU A 79 15.05 -9.73 -2.10
C LEU A 79 14.65 -8.89 -3.33
N GLY A 80 15.34 -7.75 -3.55
CA GLY A 80 15.06 -6.84 -4.66
C GLY A 80 13.91 -5.85 -4.43
N GLY A 81 13.39 -5.76 -3.20
CA GLY A 81 12.45 -4.71 -2.80
C GLY A 81 13.13 -3.38 -2.46
N LEU A 82 12.33 -2.38 -2.11
CA LEU A 82 12.80 -1.05 -1.74
C LEU A 82 13.46 -1.05 -0.37
N ARG A 83 14.55 -0.31 -0.25
CA ARG A 83 15.07 0.18 1.02
C ARG A 83 14.36 1.50 1.38
N PHE A 84 13.32 1.43 2.20
CA PHE A 84 12.66 2.62 2.73
C PHE A 84 12.13 2.39 4.15
N ASP A 85 11.80 3.48 4.83
CA ASP A 85 11.11 3.45 6.12
C ASP A 85 9.81 4.25 5.99
N TYR A 86 8.67 3.56 6.15
CA TYR A 86 7.35 4.18 6.11
C TYR A 86 7.20 5.33 7.11
N ARG A 87 7.87 5.26 8.26
CA ARG A 87 7.84 6.28 9.31
C ARG A 87 8.71 7.50 8.98
N ARG A 88 9.62 7.36 8.00
CA ARG A 88 10.57 8.39 7.58
C ARG A 88 10.62 8.49 6.04
N PRO A 89 9.50 8.83 5.38
CA PRO A 89 9.39 8.79 3.92
C PRO A 89 10.34 9.76 3.19
N LYS A 90 10.91 10.75 3.91
CA LYS A 90 11.87 11.73 3.37
C LYS A 90 13.34 11.39 3.69
N HIS A 91 13.64 10.14 4.08
CA HIS A 91 15.01 9.76 4.39
C HIS A 91 15.93 9.89 3.14
N PRO A 92 17.08 10.59 3.22
CA PRO A 92 17.91 10.88 2.04
C PRO A 92 18.44 9.64 1.29
N TYR A 93 18.66 8.55 2.02
CA TYR A 93 19.14 7.26 1.49
C TYR A 93 18.03 6.23 1.25
N ALA A 94 16.76 6.65 1.28
CA ALA A 94 15.68 5.76 0.89
C ALA A 94 15.59 5.66 -0.64
N ASP A 95 15.23 4.47 -1.12
CA ASP A 95 14.89 4.27 -2.51
C ASP A 95 13.66 5.08 -2.89
N LYS A 96 13.62 5.54 -4.14
CA LYS A 96 12.52 6.35 -4.68
C LYS A 96 11.59 5.47 -5.47
N PHE A 97 10.33 5.40 -5.04
CA PHE A 97 9.25 4.78 -5.79
C PHE A 97 8.52 5.83 -6.63
N MET A 98 8.38 5.58 -7.93
CA MET A 98 7.61 6.42 -8.84
C MET A 98 6.61 5.57 -9.62
N LEU A 99 5.33 5.87 -9.48
CA LEU A 99 4.24 5.27 -10.24
C LEU A 99 3.86 6.22 -11.37
N ALA A 100 4.45 6.02 -12.56
CA ALA A 100 4.35 6.98 -13.66
C ALA A 100 2.91 7.19 -14.16
N GLY A 101 2.11 6.12 -14.25
CA GLY A 101 0.68 6.23 -14.52
C GLY A 101 -0.06 6.63 -13.26
N GLY A 102 -0.20 7.93 -12.99
CA GLY A 102 -0.76 8.37 -11.70
C GLY A 102 -2.24 8.00 -11.48
N HIS A 103 -2.96 7.54 -12.49
CA HIS A 103 -4.25 6.86 -12.31
C HIS A 103 -4.17 5.59 -11.49
N ASN A 104 -2.98 4.98 -11.42
CA ASN A 104 -2.70 3.82 -10.59
C ASN A 104 -2.51 4.19 -9.11
N ALA A 105 -2.44 5.48 -8.74
CA ALA A 105 -2.27 5.94 -7.37
C ALA A 105 -3.20 5.31 -6.31
N PRO A 106 -4.46 4.91 -6.60
CA PRO A 106 -5.28 4.22 -5.61
C PRO A 106 -4.63 2.98 -4.99
N VAL A 107 -3.74 2.27 -5.70
CA VAL A 107 -3.04 1.10 -5.15
C VAL A 107 -2.05 1.47 -4.05
N THR A 108 -1.34 2.59 -4.20
CA THR A 108 -0.44 3.08 -3.15
C THR A 108 -1.23 3.60 -1.98
N TYR A 109 -2.39 4.23 -2.23
CA TYR A 109 -3.26 4.66 -1.15
C TYR A 109 -3.74 3.50 -0.28
N ALA A 110 -4.30 2.47 -0.92
CA ALA A 110 -4.76 1.27 -0.22
C ALA A 110 -3.63 0.62 0.60
N MET A 111 -2.46 0.39 0.00
CA MET A 111 -1.31 -0.21 0.67
C MET A 111 -0.83 0.62 1.87
N TRP A 112 -0.63 1.93 1.68
CA TRP A 112 -0.06 2.77 2.73
C TRP A 112 -1.03 2.98 3.90
N MET A 113 -2.35 2.90 3.67
CA MET A 113 -3.33 2.85 4.77
C MET A 113 -3.17 1.57 5.60
N ILE A 114 -3.03 0.41 4.95
CA ILE A 114 -2.82 -0.88 5.61
C ILE A 114 -1.53 -0.84 6.45
N MET A 115 -0.43 -0.34 5.88
CA MET A 115 0.85 -0.20 6.58
C MET A 115 0.76 0.72 7.80
N GLY A 116 0.09 1.87 7.65
CA GLY A 116 -0.08 2.82 8.74
C GLY A 116 -0.95 2.25 9.87
N GLU A 117 -2.05 1.58 9.53
CA GLU A 117 -2.90 0.88 10.50
C GLU A 117 -2.14 -0.24 11.23
N ALA A 118 -1.31 -1.01 10.52
CA ALA A 118 -0.50 -2.05 11.14
C ALA A 118 0.47 -1.48 12.19
N LEU A 119 1.17 -0.40 11.86
CA LEU A 119 2.07 0.30 12.78
C LEU A 119 1.32 0.90 13.97
N ALA A 120 0.21 1.62 13.72
CA ALA A 120 -0.59 2.24 14.77
C ALA A 120 -1.16 1.20 15.76
N ARG A 121 -1.73 0.09 15.24
CA ARG A 121 -2.26 -0.99 16.08
C ARG A 121 -1.16 -1.67 16.87
N LYS A 122 0.00 -1.91 16.27
CA LYS A 122 1.12 -2.55 16.96
C LYS A 122 1.72 -1.65 18.05
N HIS A 123 1.85 -0.36 17.79
CA HIS A 123 2.26 0.62 18.80
C HIS A 123 1.26 0.66 19.96
N ALA A 124 -0.05 0.78 19.68
CA ALA A 124 -1.08 0.78 20.71
C ALA A 124 -1.10 -0.50 21.55
N GLN A 125 -0.82 -1.66 20.95
CA GLN A 125 -0.77 -2.95 21.64
C GLN A 125 0.47 -3.14 22.52
N THR A 126 1.60 -2.55 22.13
CA THR A 126 2.92 -2.87 22.74
C THR A 126 3.56 -1.72 23.50
N GLY A 127 3.18 -0.48 23.21
CA GLY A 127 3.86 0.72 23.67
C GLY A 127 5.27 0.91 23.07
N ASP A 128 5.69 0.08 22.12
CA ASP A 128 7.06 0.11 21.58
C ASP A 128 7.19 1.12 20.44
N ASP A 129 7.94 2.19 20.68
CA ASP A 129 8.16 3.31 19.75
C ASP A 129 8.80 2.92 18.41
N ARG A 130 9.33 1.70 18.27
CA ARG A 130 9.71 1.17 16.94
C ARG A 130 8.50 1.06 16.00
N TYR A 131 7.28 0.98 16.53
CA TYR A 131 6.06 0.98 15.71
C TYR A 131 5.41 2.36 15.61
N TYR A 132 5.94 3.36 16.30
CA TYR A 132 5.37 4.71 16.25
C TYR A 132 5.58 5.33 14.85
N ALA A 133 4.49 5.79 14.25
CA ALA A 133 4.49 6.59 13.03
C ALA A 133 3.77 7.92 13.33
N ASP A 134 4.38 9.05 12.94
CA ASP A 134 3.76 10.36 13.12
C ASP A 134 2.37 10.40 12.45
N PRO A 135 1.27 10.62 13.20
CA PRO A 135 -0.09 10.64 12.65
C PRO A 135 -0.32 11.67 11.53
N LYS A 136 0.50 12.73 11.45
CA LYS A 136 0.43 13.73 10.38
C LYS A 136 1.10 13.26 9.08
N GLN A 137 2.01 12.30 9.17
CA GLN A 137 2.70 11.71 8.01
C GLN A 137 2.08 10.38 7.59
N ALA A 138 1.73 9.53 8.56
CA ALA A 138 1.09 8.26 8.33
C ALA A 138 -0.23 8.44 7.56
N MET A 139 -0.56 7.43 6.77
CA MET A 139 -1.86 7.30 6.15
C MET A 139 -2.62 6.19 6.85
N LEU A 140 -3.84 6.50 7.28
CA LEU A 140 -4.66 5.62 8.11
C LEU A 140 -6.00 5.37 7.42
N SER A 141 -6.78 4.41 7.91
CA SER A 141 -8.07 4.06 7.32
C SER A 141 -9.04 5.25 7.19
N ILE A 142 -8.98 6.22 8.11
CA ILE A 142 -9.77 7.46 8.04
C ILE A 142 -9.54 8.27 6.74
N ASP A 143 -8.36 8.15 6.12
CA ASP A 143 -8.03 8.82 4.86
C ASP A 143 -8.80 8.27 3.66
N ALA A 144 -9.45 7.12 3.79
CA ALA A 144 -10.38 6.62 2.79
C ALA A 144 -11.49 7.63 2.48
N LEU A 145 -11.94 8.39 3.48
CA LEU A 145 -12.93 9.47 3.29
C LEU A 145 -12.38 10.62 2.43
N GLY A 146 -11.05 10.77 2.37
CA GLY A 146 -10.36 11.73 1.52
C GLY A 146 -10.32 11.36 0.05
N PHE A 147 -10.58 10.10 -0.30
CA PHE A 147 -10.55 9.62 -1.67
C PHE A 147 -11.53 10.41 -2.55
N ARG A 148 -11.02 11.01 -3.62
CA ARG A 148 -11.77 11.83 -4.58
C ARG A 148 -12.43 13.07 -3.97
N ARG A 149 -11.94 13.53 -2.82
CA ARG A 149 -12.41 14.76 -2.15
C ARG A 149 -11.28 15.77 -1.98
N GLY A 150 -11.56 17.02 -2.34
CA GLY A 150 -10.69 18.17 -2.06
C GLY A 150 -10.71 18.55 -0.59
N SER A 151 -9.66 19.26 -0.14
CA SER A 151 -9.51 19.66 1.27
C SER A 151 -10.67 20.55 1.76
N GLY A 152 -11.28 21.36 0.90
CA GLY A 152 -12.43 22.19 1.24
C GLY A 152 -13.64 21.35 1.72
N ALA A 153 -13.98 20.29 0.99
CA ALA A 153 -15.10 19.41 1.35
C ALA A 153 -14.85 18.66 2.66
N LEU A 154 -13.60 18.30 2.95
CA LEU A 154 -13.23 17.55 4.16
C LEU A 154 -13.34 18.36 5.45
N LYS A 155 -13.28 19.70 5.39
CA LYS A 155 -13.38 20.56 6.57
C LYS A 155 -14.72 20.41 7.30
N THR A 156 -15.80 20.22 6.55
CA THR A 156 -17.16 20.17 7.10
C THR A 156 -17.77 18.78 7.03
N LEU A 157 -17.08 17.81 6.42
CA LEU A 157 -17.62 16.46 6.15
C LEU A 157 -18.17 15.82 7.43
N LEU A 158 -17.36 15.70 8.49
CA LEU A 158 -17.81 15.00 9.70
C LEU A 158 -18.93 15.75 10.42
N GLN A 159 -18.87 17.07 10.47
CA GLN A 159 -19.89 17.91 11.11
C GLN A 159 -21.24 17.79 10.40
N GLN A 160 -21.26 17.82 9.07
CA GLN A 160 -22.49 17.71 8.27
C GLN A 160 -23.27 16.42 8.53
N TYR A 161 -22.57 15.35 8.96
CA TYR A 161 -23.17 14.07 9.29
C TYR A 161 -23.22 13.78 10.80
N ASN A 162 -22.93 14.77 11.65
CA ASN A 162 -22.88 14.63 13.12
C ASN A 162 -21.91 13.51 13.58
N LEU A 163 -20.78 13.36 12.89
CA LEU A 163 -19.77 12.33 13.14
C LEU A 163 -18.49 12.88 13.78
N GLU A 164 -18.42 14.18 14.05
CA GLU A 164 -17.21 14.82 14.58
C GLU A 164 -16.77 14.24 15.92
N ASP A 165 -17.72 13.85 16.77
CA ASP A 165 -17.46 13.22 18.08
C ASP A 165 -17.49 11.68 18.05
N HIS A 166 -17.72 11.07 16.90
CA HIS A 166 -17.80 9.62 16.80
C HIS A 166 -16.43 8.97 17.11
N PRO A 167 -16.35 7.94 17.98
CA PRO A 167 -15.07 7.34 18.38
C PRO A 167 -14.20 6.86 17.20
N LEU A 168 -14.82 6.30 16.16
CA LEU A 168 -14.11 5.88 14.94
C LEU A 168 -13.46 7.04 14.15
N MET A 169 -13.88 8.28 14.41
CA MET A 169 -13.35 9.49 13.77
C MET A 169 -12.30 10.20 14.62
N ALA A 170 -11.91 9.66 15.78
CA ALA A 170 -10.99 10.31 16.71
C ALA A 170 -9.66 10.75 16.06
N GLN A 171 -9.14 9.96 15.11
CA GLN A 171 -7.94 10.32 14.35
C GLN A 171 -8.10 11.62 13.55
N ALA A 172 -9.30 11.91 13.03
CA ALA A 172 -9.56 13.15 12.30
C ALA A 172 -9.43 14.38 13.20
N LYS A 173 -9.65 14.28 14.53
CA LYS A 173 -9.46 15.40 15.47
C LYS A 173 -7.98 15.75 15.66
N ILE A 174 -7.08 14.78 15.51
CA ILE A 174 -5.64 14.97 15.73
C ILE A 174 -5.01 15.72 14.55
N ARG A 175 -5.42 15.35 13.32
CA ARG A 175 -4.69 15.77 12.10
C ARG A 175 -5.57 16.01 10.87
N GLY A 176 -6.89 16.00 11.03
CA GLY A 176 -7.85 16.09 9.93
C GLY A 176 -7.89 14.83 9.06
N ILE A 177 -8.65 14.88 7.97
CA ILE A 177 -8.68 13.84 6.93
C ILE A 177 -7.79 14.30 5.78
N ARG A 178 -6.89 13.43 5.29
CA ARG A 178 -6.00 13.77 4.17
C ARG A 178 -6.83 13.86 2.89
N ALA A 179 -6.71 14.95 2.15
CA ALA A 179 -7.31 15.05 0.82
C ALA A 179 -6.55 14.15 -0.17
N LEU A 180 -7.28 13.23 -0.81
CA LEU A 180 -6.76 12.35 -1.86
C LEU A 180 -7.49 12.67 -3.17
N ALA A 181 -7.49 13.97 -3.52
CA ALA A 181 -8.14 14.51 -4.71
C ALA A 181 -7.34 14.31 -6.00
N GLY A 182 -6.07 13.89 -5.88
CA GLY A 182 -5.15 13.76 -7.02
C GLY A 182 -5.66 12.78 -8.07
N HIS A 183 -5.96 13.31 -9.24
CA HIS A 183 -6.01 12.58 -10.50
C HIS A 183 -4.61 12.64 -11.13
N ALA A 184 -4.12 11.53 -11.66
CA ALA A 184 -3.55 11.61 -12.99
C ALA A 184 -4.47 10.82 -13.92
N GLU A 185 -5.63 11.40 -14.22
CA GLU A 185 -6.40 11.11 -15.43
C GLU A 185 -6.93 12.43 -15.96
N THR A 186 -6.10 13.07 -16.77
CA THR A 186 -6.57 13.65 -18.01
C THR A 186 -6.68 12.49 -19.00
N THR A 187 -7.90 12.19 -19.42
CA THR A 187 -8.16 11.90 -20.84
C THR A 187 -8.71 13.16 -21.46
#